data_AF-A0A418YGB1-F1
#
_entry.id   AF-A0A418YGB1-F1
#
_cell.length_a   1.000
_cell.length_b   1.000
_cell.length_c   1.000
_cell.angle_alpha   90.00
_cell.angle_beta   90.00
_cell.angle_gamma   90.00
#
_symmetry.space_group_name_H-M   'P 1'
#
loop_
_entity.id
_entity.type
_entity.pdbx_description
1 polymer ?
#
loop_
_entity_poly.entity_id
_entity_poly.type
_entity_poly.pdbx_seq_one_letter_code
_entity_poly.pdbx_strand_id
1 'polypeptide(L)'
;MRHLNRSDSMKQLLSLSAATLLIITVSACSSDTPTETVGMSNPAAQFCVDQGGNIEYEQSETGEMGICHTVNGEEIEQWAYYRQANHPVGMANPAAVFCIEQGGELVNEDDGTGVVNFCQLPDGSKQEQWDYYRAQHAM
;
A
#
# COMPACT_ATOMS: atom_id res chain seq x y z
N MET A 1 41.95 -27.02 50.28
CA MET A 1 41.27 -28.29 49.94
C MET A 1 40.04 -28.45 50.81
N ARG A 2 38.84 -28.29 50.25
CA ARG A 2 37.63 -29.10 50.52
C ARG A 2 36.48 -28.55 49.67
N HIS A 3 35.81 -29.50 49.03
CA HIS A 3 34.88 -29.33 47.93
C HIS A 3 33.60 -28.63 48.37
N LEU A 4 33.08 -27.71 47.55
CA LEU A 4 31.65 -27.41 47.53
C LEU A 4 30.95 -28.65 46.95
N ASN A 5 30.00 -29.24 47.68
CA ASN A 5 29.09 -30.21 47.11
C ASN A 5 27.66 -29.69 47.12
N ARG A 6 27.06 -29.91 45.96
CA ARG A 6 25.78 -29.48 45.42
C ARG A 6 24.68 -30.39 45.96
N SER A 7 23.45 -29.89 46.05
CA SER A 7 22.25 -30.64 46.44
C SER A 7 22.10 -30.88 47.94
N ASP A 8 21.32 -30.03 48.60
CA ASP A 8 20.05 -30.51 49.12
C ASP A 8 19.21 -29.31 49.56
N SER A 9 18.29 -28.91 48.69
CA SER A 9 16.89 -29.30 48.91
C SER A 9 16.26 -28.38 49.94
N MET A 10 15.86 -27.21 49.46
CA MET A 10 14.47 -26.79 49.54
C MET A 10 13.78 -27.14 50.87
N LYS A 11 14.32 -26.61 51.97
CA LYS A 11 13.58 -26.44 53.22
C LYS A 11 13.34 -24.94 53.34
N GLN A 12 12.40 -24.45 52.55
CA GLN A 12 11.07 -24.17 53.05
C GLN A 12 11.11 -23.32 54.31
N LEU A 13 10.51 -22.14 54.13
CA LEU A 13 9.59 -21.52 55.07
C LEU A 13 10.23 -20.65 56.17
N LEU A 14 9.85 -19.38 56.05
CA LEU A 14 9.46 -18.49 57.13
C LEU A 14 10.59 -17.85 57.93
N SER A 15 10.87 -16.57 57.65
CA SER A 15 10.98 -15.58 58.72
C SER A 15 10.78 -14.17 58.18
N LEU A 16 9.85 -13.46 58.80
CA LEU A 16 9.45 -12.09 58.54
C LEU A 16 10.61 -11.11 58.77
N SER A 17 10.68 -10.03 57.99
CA SER A 17 11.18 -8.72 58.43
C SER A 17 10.82 -7.65 57.39
N ALA A 18 9.87 -6.78 57.75
CA ALA A 18 9.59 -5.56 57.02
C ALA A 18 10.69 -4.52 57.29
N ALA A 19 11.35 -4.00 56.26
CA ALA A 19 11.98 -2.68 56.25
C ALA A 19 12.29 -2.31 54.79
N THR A 20 11.63 -1.24 54.34
CA THR A 20 11.68 -0.62 53.02
C THR A 20 13.09 -0.16 52.64
N LEU A 21 13.57 -0.54 51.45
CA LEU A 21 14.70 0.13 50.79
C LEU A 21 14.41 0.33 49.29
N LEU A 22 13.93 1.55 49.00
CA LEU A 22 14.11 2.37 47.80
C LEU A 22 14.27 1.63 46.44
N ILE A 23 13.13 1.37 45.79
CA ILE A 23 13.07 0.99 44.37
C ILE A 23 13.14 2.28 43.55
N ILE A 24 14.30 2.60 42.97
CA ILE A 24 14.40 3.55 41.85
C ILE A 24 14.42 2.71 40.56
N THR A 25 13.24 2.29 40.10
CA THR A 25 13.10 1.84 38.71
C THR A 25 13.07 3.09 37.86
N VAL A 26 14.17 3.37 37.17
CA VAL A 26 14.17 4.32 36.05
C VAL A 26 13.27 3.70 34.99
N SER A 27 12.02 4.12 34.95
CA SER A 27 11.14 3.86 33.82
C SER A 27 11.67 4.68 32.66
N ALA A 28 12.50 4.07 31.83
CA ALA A 28 12.85 4.64 30.54
C ALA A 28 11.57 4.62 29.69
N CYS A 29 10.91 5.77 29.60
CA CYS A 29 9.86 5.97 28.62
C CYS A 29 10.53 5.92 27.23
N SER A 30 10.50 4.76 26.58
CA SER A 30 10.60 4.68 25.13
C SER A 30 9.37 5.37 24.56
N SER A 31 9.49 6.65 24.22
CA SER A 31 8.60 7.26 23.26
C SER A 31 8.95 6.63 21.90
N ASP A 32 8.30 5.51 21.59
CA ASP A 32 8.16 5.06 20.21
C ASP A 32 7.43 6.20 19.48
N THR A 33 8.21 7.11 18.90
CA THR A 33 7.66 8.07 17.97
C THR A 33 7.46 7.23 16.71
N PRO A 34 6.21 6.98 16.27
CA PRO A 34 6.01 6.33 14.99
C PRO A 34 6.72 7.23 13.98
N THR A 35 7.72 6.69 13.31
CA THR A 35 8.23 7.30 12.10
C THR A 35 7.04 7.40 11.16
N GLU A 36 6.40 8.57 11.07
CA GLU A 36 5.49 8.87 9.99
C GLU A 36 6.32 8.77 8.72
N THR A 37 6.32 7.59 8.13
CA THR A 37 6.48 7.48 6.69
C THR A 37 5.29 8.25 6.13
N VAL A 38 5.51 9.53 5.82
CA VAL A 38 4.57 10.32 5.02
C VAL A 38 4.45 9.55 3.70
N GLY A 39 3.46 8.68 3.64
CA GLY A 39 3.10 7.95 2.43
C GLY A 39 2.79 8.98 1.36
N MET A 40 3.10 8.65 0.11
CA MET A 40 2.67 9.46 -1.02
C MET A 40 1.18 9.76 -0.86
N SER A 41 0.80 11.04 -0.73
CA SER A 41 -0.60 11.43 -0.51
C SER A 41 -1.46 10.84 -1.62
N ASN A 42 -2.61 10.26 -1.27
CA ASN A 42 -3.59 9.85 -2.26
C ASN A 42 -4.02 11.11 -3.04
N PRO A 43 -3.75 11.22 -4.36
CA PRO A 43 -4.02 12.43 -5.12
C PRO A 43 -5.51 12.76 -5.18
N ALA A 44 -6.39 11.75 -5.17
CA ALA A 44 -7.84 11.95 -5.12
C ALA A 44 -8.29 12.53 -3.77
N ALA A 45 -7.70 12.04 -2.68
CA ALA A 45 -7.97 12.57 -1.35
C ALA A 45 -7.49 14.03 -1.23
N GLN A 46 -6.26 14.30 -1.67
CA GLN A 46 -5.70 15.65 -1.68
C GLN A 46 -6.58 16.60 -2.51
N PHE A 47 -7.03 16.17 -3.69
CA PHE A 47 -7.91 16.96 -4.53
C PHE A 47 -9.21 17.34 -3.83
N CYS A 48 -9.89 16.40 -3.16
CA CYS A 48 -11.11 16.70 -2.40
C CYS A 48 -10.87 17.80 -1.35
N VAL A 49 -9.78 17.70 -0.59
CA VAL A 49 -9.40 18.69 0.44
C VAL A 49 -9.02 20.02 -0.19
N ASP A 50 -8.30 20.03 -1.31
CA ASP A 50 -7.92 21.25 -2.04
C ASP A 50 -9.14 21.99 -2.62
N GLN A 51 -10.22 21.27 -2.96
CA GLN A 51 -11.51 21.85 -3.33
C GLN A 51 -12.35 22.32 -2.12
N GLY A 52 -11.81 22.19 -0.90
CA GLY A 52 -12.47 22.59 0.35
C GLY A 52 -13.47 21.57 0.90
N GLY A 53 -13.51 20.36 0.35
CA GLY A 53 -14.36 19.27 0.84
C GLY A 53 -13.76 18.52 2.03
N ASN A 54 -14.55 17.60 2.58
CA ASN A 54 -14.11 16.63 3.58
C ASN A 54 -14.31 15.20 3.07
N ILE A 55 -13.52 14.24 3.58
CA ILE A 55 -13.59 12.85 3.16
C ILE A 55 -14.18 12.00 4.28
N GLU A 56 -15.10 11.12 3.92
CA GLU A 56 -15.59 10.02 4.74
C GLU A 56 -15.21 8.69 4.09
N TYR A 57 -14.72 7.74 4.87
CA TYR A 57 -14.33 6.43 4.35
C TYR A 57 -15.42 5.40 4.64
N GLU A 58 -15.81 4.68 3.61
CA GLU A 58 -16.83 3.64 3.66
C GLU A 58 -16.27 2.31 3.15
N GLN A 59 -16.79 1.21 3.69
CA GLN A 59 -16.43 -0.13 3.21
C GLN A 59 -17.25 -0.47 1.95
N SER A 60 -16.56 -0.91 0.90
CA SER A 60 -17.16 -1.41 -0.34
C SER A 60 -16.80 -2.87 -0.60
N GLU A 61 -17.41 -3.48 -1.62
CA GLU A 61 -17.06 -4.84 -2.09
C GLU A 61 -15.58 -4.96 -2.50
N THR A 62 -15.00 -3.86 -2.99
CA THR A 62 -13.61 -3.80 -3.49
C THR A 62 -12.60 -3.29 -2.45
N GLY A 63 -13.04 -3.00 -1.22
CA GLY A 63 -12.22 -2.44 -0.16
C GLY A 63 -12.73 -1.08 0.34
N GLU A 64 -11.90 -0.34 1.06
CA GLU A 64 -12.24 0.99 1.56
C GLU A 64 -12.33 2.01 0.40
N MET A 65 -13.40 2.80 0.40
CA MET A 65 -13.68 3.84 -0.58
C MET A 65 -13.82 5.18 0.14
N GLY A 66 -13.23 6.24 -0.42
CA GLY A 66 -13.38 7.59 0.11
C GLY A 66 -14.50 8.33 -0.60
N ILE A 67 -15.46 8.86 0.16
CA ILE A 67 -16.53 9.74 -0.30
C ILE A 67 -16.12 11.19 0.01
N CYS A 68 -16.04 12.02 -1.03
CA CYS A 68 -15.84 13.45 -0.92
C CYS A 68 -17.18 14.15 -0.71
N HIS A 69 -17.31 14.83 0.42
CA HIS A 69 -18.37 15.78 0.72
C HIS A 69 -17.91 17.16 0.27
N THR A 70 -18.46 17.66 -0.83
CA THR A 70 -18.07 18.96 -1.40
C THR A 70 -18.67 20.12 -0.60
N VAL A 71 -18.10 21.31 -0.76
CA VAL A 71 -18.65 22.55 -0.15
C VAL A 71 -20.07 22.90 -0.60
N ASN A 72 -20.52 22.33 -1.73
CA ASN A 72 -21.88 22.50 -2.24
C ASN A 72 -22.85 21.45 -1.67
N GLY A 73 -22.39 20.54 -0.82
CA GLY A 73 -23.18 19.45 -0.23
C GLY A 73 -23.37 18.24 -1.15
N GLU A 74 -22.60 18.12 -2.23
CA GLU A 74 -22.57 16.92 -3.08
C GLU A 74 -21.68 15.84 -2.44
N GLU A 75 -22.15 14.60 -2.46
CA GLU A 75 -21.39 13.41 -2.08
C GLU A 75 -20.94 12.67 -3.34
N ILE A 76 -19.63 12.51 -3.52
CA ILE A 76 -19.04 11.88 -4.70
C ILE A 76 -17.80 11.08 -4.32
N GLU A 77 -17.65 9.87 -4.88
CA GLU A 77 -16.44 9.05 -4.68
C GLU A 77 -15.17 9.84 -5.09
N GLN A 78 -14.15 9.85 -4.23
CA GLN A 78 -12.99 10.73 -4.36
C GLN A 78 -12.26 10.57 -5.70
N TRP A 79 -12.10 9.35 -6.20
CA TRP A 79 -11.46 9.09 -7.48
C TRP A 79 -12.35 9.48 -8.67
N ALA A 80 -13.67 9.33 -8.54
CA ALA A 80 -14.63 9.83 -9.52
C ALA A 80 -14.54 11.35 -9.62
N TYR A 81 -14.46 12.04 -8.49
CA TYR A 81 -14.31 13.50 -8.48
C TYR A 81 -12.99 13.95 -9.11
N TYR A 82 -11.89 13.29 -8.75
CA TYR A 82 -10.57 13.53 -9.34
C TYR A 82 -10.57 13.35 -10.87
N ARG A 83 -11.23 12.30 -11.37
CA ARG A 83 -11.38 12.04 -12.82
C ARG A 83 -12.27 13.07 -13.52
N GLN A 84 -13.35 13.55 -12.89
CA GLN A 84 -14.22 14.57 -13.47
C GLN A 84 -13.47 15.89 -13.71
N ALA A 85 -12.52 16.23 -12.84
CA ALA A 85 -11.61 17.35 -13.03
C ALA A 85 -10.52 17.10 -14.08
N ASN A 86 -10.68 16.08 -14.92
CA ASN A 86 -9.82 15.71 -16.04
C ASN A 86 -8.36 15.47 -15.62
N HIS A 87 -8.15 15.00 -14.39
CA HIS A 87 -6.83 14.54 -13.96
C HIS A 87 -6.56 13.13 -14.53
N PRO A 88 -5.54 12.96 -15.39
CA PRO A 88 -5.22 11.65 -15.96
C PRO A 88 -4.88 10.66 -14.85
N VAL A 89 -5.55 9.50 -14.86
CA VAL A 89 -5.22 8.41 -13.93
C VAL A 89 -4.10 7.60 -14.55
N GLY A 90 -2.91 7.70 -13.97
CA GLY A 90 -1.73 6.97 -14.41
C GLY A 90 -1.16 7.44 -15.74
N MET A 91 0.06 7.01 -16.03
CA MET A 91 0.61 7.10 -17.39
C MET A 91 0.02 5.96 -18.22
N ALA A 92 -0.37 6.26 -19.46
CA ALA A 92 -0.77 5.22 -20.40
C ALA A 92 0.41 4.25 -20.60
N ASN A 93 0.13 2.96 -20.70
CA ASN A 93 1.15 1.97 -21.02
C ASN A 93 1.66 2.22 -22.45
N PRO A 94 2.95 2.57 -22.65
CA PRO A 94 3.47 2.93 -23.96
C PRO A 94 3.40 1.78 -24.97
N ALA A 95 3.57 0.53 -24.54
CA ALA A 95 3.42 -0.62 -25.43
C ALA A 95 1.96 -0.81 -25.89
N ALA A 96 1.02 -0.56 -24.99
CA ALA A 96 -0.41 -0.65 -25.30
C ALA A 96 -0.85 0.46 -26.27
N VAL A 97 -0.43 1.70 -26.00
CA VAL A 97 -0.65 2.85 -26.90
C VAL A 97 -0.04 2.57 -28.27
N PHE A 98 1.22 2.12 -28.29
CA PHE A 98 1.90 1.81 -29.53
C PHE A 98 1.16 0.74 -30.34
N CYS A 99 0.69 -0.34 -29.72
CA CYS A 99 -0.13 -1.35 -30.40
C CYS A 99 -1.35 -0.74 -31.11
N ILE A 100 -2.11 0.08 -30.40
CA ILE A 100 -3.31 0.73 -30.94
C ILE A 100 -2.95 1.71 -32.06
N GLU A 101 -1.85 2.46 -31.93
CA GLU A 101 -1.35 3.36 -32.97
C GLU A 101 -0.92 2.63 -34.25
N GLN A 102 -0.43 1.40 -34.13
CA GLN A 102 -0.15 0.53 -35.29
C GLN A 102 -1.41 -0.13 -35.87
N GLY A 103 -2.59 0.21 -35.35
CA GLY A 103 -3.88 -0.35 -35.75
C GLY A 103 -4.15 -1.74 -35.20
N GLY A 104 -3.39 -2.17 -34.19
CA GLY A 104 -3.57 -3.46 -33.53
C GLY A 104 -4.63 -3.45 -32.44
N GLU A 105 -5.05 -4.65 -32.04
CA GLU A 105 -5.93 -4.92 -30.91
C GLU A 105 -5.13 -5.50 -29.74
N LEU A 106 -5.44 -5.08 -28.52
CA LEU A 106 -4.84 -5.63 -27.30
C LEU A 106 -5.59 -6.89 -26.89
N VAL A 107 -4.85 -7.99 -26.78
CA VAL A 107 -5.39 -9.31 -26.42
C VAL A 107 -4.78 -9.74 -25.09
N ASN A 108 -5.63 -10.02 -24.10
CA ASN A 108 -5.21 -10.55 -22.81
C ASN A 108 -5.28 -12.07 -22.82
N GLU A 109 -4.21 -12.72 -22.39
CA GLU A 109 -4.15 -14.17 -22.22
C GLU A 109 -3.65 -14.50 -20.81
N ASP A 110 -4.36 -15.39 -20.12
CA ASP A 110 -3.95 -15.91 -18.82
C ASP A 110 -3.16 -17.21 -19.02
N ASP A 111 -1.92 -17.25 -18.54
CA ASP A 111 -1.04 -18.42 -18.65
C ASP A 111 -1.03 -19.29 -17.37
N GLY A 112 -1.91 -19.00 -16.41
CA GLY A 112 -1.98 -19.63 -15.10
C GLY A 112 -1.01 -19.02 -14.07
N THR A 113 -0.10 -18.13 -14.49
CA THR A 113 0.78 -17.36 -13.60
C THR A 113 0.44 -15.88 -13.59
N GLY A 114 -0.25 -15.39 -14.63
CA GLY A 114 -0.80 -14.06 -14.71
C GLY A 114 -1.36 -13.75 -16.09
N VAL A 115 -1.78 -12.49 -16.26
CA VAL A 115 -2.29 -11.98 -17.54
C VAL A 115 -1.13 -11.40 -18.36
N VAL A 116 -0.87 -12.02 -19.51
CA VAL A 116 0.04 -11.53 -20.54
C VAL A 116 -0.76 -10.73 -21.56
N ASN A 117 -0.21 -9.59 -21.98
CA ASN A 117 -0.87 -8.69 -22.92
C ASN A 117 -0.17 -8.80 -24.28
N PHE A 118 -0.91 -9.15 -25.32
CA PHE A 118 -0.44 -9.25 -26.69
C PHE A 118 -0.98 -8.11 -27.54
N CYS A 119 -0.21 -7.72 -28.55
CA CYS A 119 -0.68 -6.92 -29.67
C CYS A 119 -1.00 -7.83 -30.86
N GLN A 120 -2.24 -7.82 -31.32
CA GLN A 120 -2.66 -8.46 -32.57
C GLN A 120 -2.82 -7.41 -33.66
N LEU A 121 -1.98 -7.48 -34.70
CA LEU A 121 -1.97 -6.52 -35.81
C LEU A 121 -3.02 -6.89 -36.88
N PRO A 122 -3.40 -5.96 -37.78
CA PRO A 122 -4.38 -6.20 -38.85
C PRO A 122 -4.03 -7.33 -39.82
N ASP A 123 -2.73 -7.65 -39.96
CA ASP A 123 -2.25 -8.77 -40.77
C ASP A 123 -2.44 -10.14 -40.08
N GLY A 124 -2.98 -10.14 -38.86
CA GLY A 124 -3.22 -11.32 -38.03
C GLY A 124 -2.02 -11.73 -37.18
N SER A 125 -0.86 -11.09 -37.35
CA SER A 125 0.31 -11.37 -36.51
C SER A 125 0.02 -10.98 -35.06
N LYS A 126 0.55 -11.78 -34.13
CA LYS A 126 0.36 -11.57 -32.68
C LYS A 126 1.71 -11.66 -31.98
N GLN A 127 2.05 -10.64 -31.22
CA GLN A 127 3.31 -10.52 -30.49
C GLN A 127 3.02 -10.01 -29.08
N GLU A 128 3.83 -10.38 -28.08
CA GLU A 128 3.70 -9.78 -26.74
C GLU A 128 3.94 -8.26 -26.86
N GLN A 129 3.10 -7.45 -26.20
CA GLN A 129 3.04 -6.01 -26.48
C GLN A 129 4.37 -5.29 -26.23
N TRP A 130 5.11 -5.69 -25.19
CA TRP A 130 6.38 -5.07 -24.84
C TRP A 130 7.52 -5.55 -25.72
N ASP A 131 7.53 -6.81 -26.13
CA ASP A 131 8.46 -7.34 -27.13
C ASP A 131 8.29 -6.58 -28.46
N TYR A 132 7.05 -6.38 -28.89
CA TYR A 132 6.75 -5.59 -30.09
C TYR A 132 7.24 -4.15 -29.94
N TYR A 133 6.89 -3.48 -28.84
CA TYR A 133 7.33 -2.11 -28.58
C TYR A 133 8.86 -1.99 -28.58
N ARG A 134 9.57 -2.86 -27.85
CA ARG A 134 11.04 -2.83 -27.77
C ARG A 134 11.68 -3.13 -29.12
N ALA A 135 11.15 -4.06 -29.91
CA ALA A 135 11.69 -4.37 -31.23
C ALA A 135 11.66 -3.17 -32.19
N GLN A 136 10.62 -2.33 -32.10
CA GLN A 136 10.49 -1.13 -32.93
C GLN A 136 11.32 0.06 -32.44
N HIS A 137 11.80 0.01 -31.20
CA HIS A 137 12.55 1.09 -30.55
C HIS A 137 14.00 0.69 -30.19
N ALA A 138 14.46 -0.46 -30.68
CA ALA A 138 15.85 -0.88 -30.57
C ALA A 138 16.69 -0.15 -31.63
N MET A 139 17.66 0.66 -31.19
CA MET A 139 18.67 1.31 -32.02
C MET A 139 20.00 0.56 -31.94
#